data_AF-A0A520C3N1-F1
#
_entry.id   AF-A0A520C3N1-F1
#
_cell.length_a   1.000
_cell.length_b   1.000
_cell.length_c   1.000
_cell.angle_alpha   90.00
_cell.angle_beta   90.00
_cell.angle_gamma   90.00
#
_symmetry.space_group_name_H-M   'P 1'
#
loop_
_entity.id
_entity.type
_entity.pdbx_description
1 polymer ?
#
loop_
_entity_poly.entity_id
_entity_poly.type
_entity_poly.pdbx_seq_one_letter_code
_entity_poly.pdbx_strand_id
1 'polypeptide(L)'
;MGPHARRCDRGASLNGYELPMKTTAPPPLALTAEAPDAPPRDEYRFGEFVLRPQERQLLKAGEPLAVTARAFDVLALLVQRNGRLVSKDELMQRVWAGVIVEDNNIAVQVAQLRKLIGARAIANISGVGYRFAVPLAEAGYAGSDNLALHAPSASGNLFARVPALIGRQPELAELVALLRAQPLVTVCGAAGIGKTHLALAATQQLAPHFADGVFWVELAPLTEASQVPALLSRVLGIKLASEDEPLAVIVRKLKALRILIVLDNAEHLLDETDRIAQALVHGTEQLALLVTSQIPLRAPVQQLYRLGPLKLPADDATPDEARSCGALQLLAQRAAGSGSSLQWDEHSTALAAGICRELDGNALAIELAAARLPSLGIAGLASRL
;
A
#
# COMPACT_ATOMS: atom_id res chain seq x y z
N MET A 1 37.46 1.54 -66.04
CA MET A 1 38.85 1.03 -66.09
C MET A 1 39.42 1.11 -64.67
N GLY A 2 39.65 -0.03 -64.01
CA GLY A 2 40.59 -0.11 -62.88
C GLY A 2 42.05 -0.04 -63.38
N PRO A 3 43.11 -0.31 -62.59
CA PRO A 3 43.10 -1.07 -61.32
C PRO A 3 44.19 -0.67 -60.27
N HIS A 4 44.24 -1.46 -59.18
CA HIS A 4 45.41 -1.94 -58.39
C HIS A 4 46.55 -0.97 -57.98
N ALA A 5 46.82 -0.73 -56.69
CA ALA A 5 47.29 -1.61 -55.59
C ALA A 5 48.81 -1.50 -55.33
N ARG A 6 49.16 -1.61 -54.03
CA ARG A 6 50.48 -1.87 -53.40
C ARG A 6 51.39 -0.65 -53.19
N ARG A 7 52.18 -0.49 -52.11
CA ARG A 7 52.35 -1.11 -50.77
C ARG A 7 53.56 -0.38 -50.14
N CYS A 8 53.59 -0.26 -48.80
CA CYS A 8 54.81 -0.10 -47.95
C CYS A 8 55.66 1.19 -48.11
N ASP A 9 56.29 1.77 -47.08
CA ASP A 9 56.24 1.67 -45.63
C ASP A 9 57.21 2.75 -45.08
N ARG A 10 57.12 3.02 -43.77
CA ARG A 10 58.05 3.77 -42.89
C ARG A 10 57.89 5.29 -42.76
N GLY A 11 57.45 5.66 -41.54
CA GLY A 11 58.39 6.27 -40.59
C GLY A 11 58.00 7.63 -40.03
N ALA A 12 57.30 7.64 -38.90
CA ALA A 12 57.59 8.53 -37.77
C ALA A 12 56.70 8.12 -36.59
N SER A 13 57.36 7.57 -35.56
CA SER A 13 56.78 7.28 -34.26
C SER A 13 57.04 8.45 -33.31
N LEU A 14 56.19 8.51 -32.28
CA LEU A 14 56.32 9.22 -31.00
C LEU A 14 55.72 10.63 -30.93
N ASN A 15 54.46 10.70 -30.49
CA ASN A 15 54.16 11.43 -29.26
C ASN A 15 53.03 10.72 -28.52
N GLY A 16 53.36 10.25 -27.31
CA GLY A 16 52.52 9.42 -26.47
C GLY A 16 51.44 10.23 -25.77
N TYR A 17 50.21 9.74 -25.90
CA TYR A 17 49.14 9.90 -24.92
C TYR A 17 48.39 8.57 -24.88
N GLU A 18 48.83 7.67 -23.99
CA GLU A 18 48.08 6.47 -23.63
C GLU A 18 46.83 6.88 -22.85
N LEU A 19 45.66 6.61 -23.43
CA LEU A 19 44.36 6.63 -22.75
C LEU A 19 44.17 5.29 -22.03
N PRO A 20 44.08 5.24 -20.69
CA PRO A 20 43.62 4.03 -20.02
C PRO A 20 42.09 3.97 -20.12
N MET A 21 41.59 3.12 -21.02
CA MET A 21 40.25 2.55 -20.89
C MET A 21 40.20 1.66 -19.65
N LYS A 22 39.76 2.23 -18.53
CA LYS A 22 39.17 1.49 -17.41
C LYS A 22 37.74 1.97 -17.23
N THR A 23 36.81 1.31 -17.91
CA THR A 23 35.40 1.29 -17.53
C THR A 23 35.31 0.52 -16.22
N THR A 24 35.49 1.20 -15.09
CA THR A 24 35.05 0.69 -13.80
C THR A 24 33.53 0.78 -13.79
N ALA A 25 32.87 -0.37 -13.91
CA ALA A 25 31.46 -0.50 -13.58
C ALA A 25 31.23 0.09 -12.17
N PRO A 26 30.14 0.84 -11.94
CA PRO A 26 29.79 1.25 -10.59
C PRO A 26 29.63 -0.03 -9.73
N PRO A 27 30.07 -0.01 -8.46
CA PRO A 27 29.87 -1.15 -7.58
C PRO A 27 28.37 -1.49 -7.51
N PRO A 28 28.01 -2.77 -7.35
CA PRO A 28 26.62 -3.13 -7.11
C PRO A 28 26.12 -2.31 -5.92
N LEU A 29 24.98 -1.63 -6.10
CA LEU A 29 24.26 -0.97 -5.02
C LEU A 29 24.13 -1.99 -3.89
N ALA A 30 24.92 -1.81 -2.84
CA ALA A 30 24.76 -2.57 -1.62
C ALA A 30 23.30 -2.38 -1.21
N LEU A 31 22.58 -3.50 -1.09
CA LEU A 31 21.32 -3.57 -0.37
C LEU A 31 21.57 -2.85 0.95
N THR A 32 21.07 -1.62 1.06
CA THR A 32 21.20 -0.83 2.27
C THR A 32 20.61 -1.66 3.39
N ALA A 33 21.47 -2.09 4.31
CA ALA A 33 21.10 -2.70 5.56
C ALA A 33 19.93 -1.90 6.15
N GLU A 34 18.92 -2.62 6.64
CA GLU A 34 17.84 -2.04 7.43
C GLU A 34 18.47 -1.12 8.47
N ALA A 35 18.13 0.18 8.41
CA ALA A 35 18.54 1.11 9.46
C ALA A 35 18.04 0.54 10.80
N PRO A 36 18.90 0.46 11.84
CA PRO A 36 18.52 -0.15 13.10
C PRO A 36 17.26 0.53 13.66
N ASP A 37 16.36 -0.28 14.22
CA ASP A 37 15.19 0.20 14.95
C ASP A 37 15.66 1.27 15.97
N ALA A 38 14.93 2.38 16.06
CA ALA A 38 15.22 3.40 17.07
C ALA A 38 15.25 2.72 18.46
N PRO A 39 16.20 3.07 19.34
CA PRO A 39 16.33 2.39 20.62
C PRO A 39 15.00 2.45 21.37
N PRO A 40 14.58 1.35 22.03
CA PRO A 40 13.30 1.31 22.71
C PRO A 40 13.23 2.42 23.74
N ARG A 41 12.31 3.38 23.54
CA ARG A 41 12.02 4.41 24.53
C ARG A 41 11.34 3.76 25.72
N ASP A 42 11.64 4.24 26.92
CA ASP A 42 11.01 3.78 28.17
C ASP A 42 9.51 4.09 28.20
N GLU A 43 9.11 5.15 27.48
CA GLU A 43 7.73 5.64 27.45
C GLU A 43 7.36 6.21 26.06
N TYR A 44 6.15 5.88 25.60
CA TYR A 44 5.53 6.44 24.39
C TYR A 44 4.22 7.14 24.74
N ARG A 45 4.03 8.39 24.30
CA ARG A 45 2.83 9.18 24.59
C ARG A 45 2.05 9.45 23.31
N PHE A 46 0.74 9.23 23.34
CA PHE A 46 -0.17 9.54 22.24
C PHE A 46 -1.54 9.96 22.77
N GLY A 47 -1.93 11.21 22.51
CA GLY A 47 -3.15 11.79 23.09
C GLY A 47 -3.13 11.72 24.62
N GLU A 48 -4.19 11.14 25.21
CA GLU A 48 -4.33 10.92 26.66
C GLU A 48 -3.68 9.62 27.17
N PHE A 49 -3.04 8.86 26.27
CA PHE A 49 -2.49 7.55 26.59
C PHE A 49 -0.97 7.58 26.74
N VAL A 50 -0.49 6.76 27.67
CA VAL A 50 0.94 6.53 27.92
C VAL A 50 1.21 5.03 27.88
N LEU A 51 2.04 4.60 26.95
CA LEU A 51 2.49 3.22 26.84
C LEU A 51 3.90 3.09 27.43
N ARG A 52 4.06 2.18 28.41
CA ARG A 52 5.34 1.82 29.03
C ARG A 52 5.66 0.36 28.74
N PRO A 53 6.48 0.07 27.70
CA PRO A 53 6.77 -1.29 27.29
C PRO A 53 7.46 -2.13 28.35
N GLN A 54 8.39 -1.53 29.12
CA GLN A 54 9.14 -2.24 30.17
C GLN A 54 8.27 -2.66 31.35
N GLU A 55 7.35 -1.78 31.76
CA GLU A 55 6.41 -2.04 32.86
C GLU A 55 5.18 -2.85 32.41
N ARG A 56 5.04 -3.09 31.11
CA ARG A 56 3.85 -3.68 30.47
C ARG A 56 2.55 -2.96 30.83
N GLN A 57 2.60 -1.63 30.87
CA GLN A 57 1.45 -0.78 31.24
C GLN A 57 0.99 0.11 30.09
N LEU A 58 -0.32 0.20 29.92
CA LEU A 58 -0.98 1.23 29.14
C LEU A 58 -1.78 2.08 30.12
N LEU A 59 -1.49 3.38 30.21
CA LEU A 59 -2.21 4.31 31.06
C LEU A 59 -3.13 5.18 30.20
N LYS A 60 -4.29 5.56 30.73
CA LYS A 60 -5.19 6.58 30.17
C LYS A 60 -5.39 7.66 31.23
N ALA A 61 -5.03 8.90 30.93
CA ALA A 61 -5.08 10.01 31.88
C ALA A 61 -4.38 9.73 33.23
N GLY A 62 -3.34 8.88 33.23
CA GLY A 62 -2.58 8.48 34.41
C GLY A 62 -3.07 7.21 35.12
N GLU A 63 -4.23 6.66 34.75
CA GLU A 63 -4.76 5.42 35.33
C GLU A 63 -4.43 4.17 34.48
N PRO A 64 -4.03 3.04 35.08
CA PRO A 64 -3.78 1.80 34.35
C PRO A 64 -5.03 1.26 33.64
N LEU A 65 -4.91 1.04 32.34
CA LEU A 65 -5.93 0.40 31.51
C LEU A 65 -5.66 -1.11 31.43
N ALA A 66 -6.67 -1.92 31.71
CA ALA A 66 -6.56 -3.37 31.56
C ALA A 66 -6.48 -3.75 30.06
N VAL A 67 -5.35 -4.30 29.63
CA VAL A 67 -5.11 -4.79 28.27
C VAL A 67 -4.62 -6.24 28.36
N THR A 68 -5.08 -7.11 27.45
CA THR A 68 -4.57 -8.49 27.39
C THR A 68 -3.08 -8.49 27.01
N ALA A 69 -2.33 -9.51 27.45
CA ALA A 69 -0.89 -9.58 27.17
C ALA A 69 -0.59 -9.50 25.66
N ARG A 70 -1.41 -10.16 24.82
CA ARG A 70 -1.23 -10.17 23.36
C ARG A 70 -1.63 -8.86 22.70
N ALA A 71 -2.75 -8.25 23.10
CA ALA A 71 -3.11 -6.93 22.61
C ALA A 71 -2.03 -5.89 22.97
N PHE A 72 -1.45 -5.99 24.17
CA PHE A 72 -0.33 -5.14 24.57
C PHE A 72 0.88 -5.30 23.64
N ASP A 73 1.29 -6.54 23.37
CA ASP A 73 2.46 -6.82 22.51
C ASP A 73 2.25 -6.31 21.08
N VAL A 74 1.02 -6.45 20.53
CA VAL A 74 0.65 -5.86 19.22
C VAL A 74 0.75 -4.34 19.25
N LEU A 75 0.17 -3.69 20.27
CA LEU A 75 0.22 -2.23 20.41
C LEU A 75 1.65 -1.72 20.53
N ALA A 76 2.48 -2.37 21.34
CA ALA A 76 3.87 -2.01 21.55
C ALA A 76 4.68 -2.09 20.25
N LEU A 77 4.52 -3.16 19.48
CA LEU A 77 5.21 -3.30 18.20
C LEU A 77 4.76 -2.22 17.19
N LEU A 78 3.46 -1.95 17.09
CA LEU A 78 2.93 -0.92 16.18
C LEU A 78 3.41 0.49 16.56
N VAL A 79 3.46 0.80 17.85
CA VAL A 79 3.93 2.10 18.38
C VAL A 79 5.43 2.26 18.19
N GLN A 80 6.23 1.22 18.48
CA GLN A 80 7.68 1.23 18.25
C GLN A 80 8.06 1.46 16.79
N ARG A 81 7.23 0.95 15.86
CA ARG A 81 7.42 1.15 14.42
C ARG A 81 7.05 2.57 13.96
N ASN A 82 6.61 3.46 14.86
CA ASN A 82 6.41 4.90 14.67
C ASN A 82 5.67 5.25 13.36
N GLY A 83 4.50 4.65 13.18
CA GLY A 83 3.67 4.88 12.00
C GLY A 83 4.06 4.11 10.75
N ARG A 84 5.16 3.33 10.78
CA ARG A 84 5.48 2.38 9.72
C ARG A 84 4.50 1.20 9.73
N LEU A 85 4.28 0.66 8.54
CA LEU A 85 3.49 -0.54 8.33
C LEU A 85 4.21 -1.75 8.91
N VAL A 86 3.48 -2.53 9.70
CA VAL A 86 3.91 -3.82 10.23
C VAL A 86 3.10 -4.90 9.53
N SER A 87 3.78 -5.80 8.82
CA SER A 87 3.12 -6.85 8.06
C SER A 87 2.42 -7.86 8.99
N LYS A 88 1.43 -8.60 8.46
CA LYS A 88 0.81 -9.70 9.23
C LYS A 88 1.85 -10.75 9.64
N ASP A 89 2.77 -11.10 8.75
CA ASP A 89 3.82 -12.09 9.02
C ASP A 89 4.78 -11.61 10.11
N GLU A 90 5.15 -10.33 10.10
CA GLU A 90 5.98 -9.73 11.16
C GLU A 90 5.26 -9.71 12.51
N LEU A 91 3.96 -9.37 12.53
CA LEU A 91 3.14 -9.44 13.74
C LEU A 91 3.05 -10.87 14.27
N MET A 92 2.81 -11.86 13.40
CA MET A 92 2.78 -13.27 13.76
C MET A 92 4.12 -13.72 14.35
N GLN A 93 5.23 -13.40 13.68
CA GLN A 93 6.55 -13.82 14.08
C GLN A 93 7.02 -13.18 15.39
N ARG A 94 6.75 -11.88 15.60
CA ARG A 94 7.24 -11.13 16.77
C ARG A 94 6.35 -11.27 18.00
N VAL A 95 5.03 -11.33 17.83
CA VAL A 95 4.08 -11.42 18.95
C VAL A 95 3.75 -12.87 19.29
N TRP A 96 3.67 -13.78 18.31
CA TRP A 96 3.30 -15.19 18.51
C TRP A 96 4.43 -16.19 18.22
N ALA A 97 5.70 -15.77 18.40
CA ALA A 97 6.86 -16.65 18.27
C ALA A 97 6.65 -17.99 19.02
N GLY A 98 6.60 -19.10 18.27
CA GLY A 98 6.49 -20.46 18.83
C GLY A 98 5.08 -20.95 19.18
N VAL A 99 4.01 -20.25 18.79
CA VAL A 99 2.62 -20.68 19.03
C VAL A 99 1.87 -20.81 17.70
N ILE A 100 1.20 -21.94 17.47
CA ILE A 100 0.30 -22.13 16.32
C ILE A 100 -1.02 -21.44 16.65
N VAL A 101 -1.42 -20.46 15.83
CA VAL A 101 -2.60 -19.63 16.06
C VAL A 101 -3.35 -19.42 14.74
N GLU A 102 -4.68 -19.37 14.80
CA GLU A 102 -5.55 -19.09 13.65
C GLU A 102 -5.39 -17.64 13.13
N ASP A 103 -5.53 -17.46 11.81
CA ASP A 103 -5.31 -16.21 11.06
C ASP A 103 -6.12 -14.99 11.55
N ASN A 104 -7.21 -15.22 12.28
CA ASN A 104 -8.10 -14.16 12.77
C ASN A 104 -7.65 -13.52 14.09
N ASN A 105 -6.61 -14.04 14.77
CA ASN A 105 -6.25 -13.57 16.11
C ASN A 105 -5.74 -12.11 16.10
N ILE A 106 -4.98 -11.69 15.07
CA ILE A 106 -4.53 -10.30 14.93
C ILE A 106 -5.73 -9.35 14.85
N ALA A 107 -6.75 -9.69 14.06
CA ALA A 107 -7.95 -8.86 13.91
C ALA A 107 -8.74 -8.74 15.22
N VAL A 108 -8.81 -9.81 16.02
CA VAL A 108 -9.43 -9.81 17.35
C VAL A 108 -8.68 -8.89 18.31
N GLN A 109 -7.34 -8.99 18.39
CA GLN A 109 -6.55 -8.13 19.26
C GLN A 109 -6.63 -6.66 18.81
N VAL A 110 -6.57 -6.39 17.50
CA VAL A 110 -6.72 -5.05 16.95
C VAL A 110 -8.12 -4.49 17.22
N ALA A 111 -9.18 -5.30 17.16
CA ALA A 111 -10.53 -4.87 17.52
C ALA A 111 -10.66 -4.50 19.00
N GLN A 112 -10.02 -5.27 19.90
CA GLN A 112 -9.96 -4.94 21.33
C GLN A 112 -9.20 -3.63 21.57
N LEU A 113 -8.03 -3.46 20.96
CA LEU A 113 -7.25 -2.23 21.04
C LEU A 113 -8.06 -1.03 20.51
N ARG A 114 -8.74 -1.18 19.38
CA ARG A 114 -9.61 -0.14 18.81
C ARG A 114 -10.74 0.29 19.75
N LYS A 115 -11.29 -0.61 20.57
CA LYS A 115 -12.27 -0.25 21.62
C LYS A 115 -11.64 0.57 22.74
N LEU A 116 -10.37 0.31 23.07
CA LEU A 116 -9.68 0.87 24.22
C LEU A 116 -9.00 2.22 23.92
N ILE A 117 -8.28 2.30 22.79
CA ILE A 117 -7.46 3.46 22.41
C ILE A 117 -8.05 4.23 21.21
N GLY A 118 -9.25 3.85 20.78
CA GLY A 118 -9.98 4.49 19.68
C GLY A 118 -9.86 3.74 18.36
N ALA A 119 -10.97 3.69 17.62
CA ALA A 119 -11.13 2.86 16.41
C ALA A 119 -10.12 3.15 15.30
N ARG A 120 -9.49 4.32 15.37
CA ARG A 120 -8.62 4.87 14.32
C ARG A 120 -7.16 4.93 14.76
N ALA A 121 -6.84 4.45 15.95
CA ALA A 121 -5.45 4.40 16.43
C ALA A 121 -4.61 3.38 15.66
N ILE A 122 -5.27 2.35 15.10
CA ILE A 122 -4.63 1.32 14.28
C ILE A 122 -5.32 1.28 12.92
N ALA A 123 -4.59 1.63 11.86
CA ALA A 123 -5.06 1.52 10.49
C ALA A 123 -4.74 0.13 9.93
N ASN A 124 -5.66 -0.43 9.14
CA ASN A 124 -5.51 -1.73 8.50
C ASN A 124 -5.30 -1.54 7.00
N ILE A 125 -4.44 -2.34 6.39
CA ILE A 125 -4.37 -2.47 4.94
C ILE A 125 -4.74 -3.92 4.63
N SER A 126 -5.89 -4.11 3.98
CA SER A 126 -6.41 -5.44 3.67
C SER A 126 -5.37 -6.27 2.93
N GLY A 127 -5.05 -7.45 3.48
CA GLY A 127 -4.05 -8.38 2.94
C GLY A 127 -2.58 -8.04 3.25
N VAL A 128 -2.28 -6.89 3.87
CA VAL A 128 -0.89 -6.43 4.03
C VAL A 128 -0.45 -6.33 5.50
N GLY A 129 -1.22 -5.66 6.36
CA GLY A 129 -0.81 -5.46 7.75
C GLY A 129 -1.44 -4.26 8.43
N TYR A 130 -0.83 -3.83 9.53
CA TYR A 130 -1.36 -2.79 10.41
C TYR A 130 -0.32 -1.70 10.68
N ARG A 131 -0.75 -0.47 10.95
CA ARG A 131 0.13 0.61 11.43
C ARG A 131 -0.51 1.39 12.57
N PHE A 132 0.32 1.95 13.43
CA PHE A 132 -0.14 2.93 14.41
C PHE A 132 -0.35 4.29 13.71
N ALA A 133 -1.56 4.83 13.77
CA ALA A 133 -1.96 6.02 13.00
C ALA A 133 -2.01 7.29 13.85
N VAL A 134 -1.63 7.24 15.14
CA VAL A 134 -1.60 8.39 16.04
C VAL A 134 -0.18 8.92 16.17
N PRO A 135 0.07 10.24 16.04
CA PRO A 135 1.37 10.83 16.31
C PRO A 135 1.84 10.59 17.74
N LEU A 136 3.12 10.23 17.91
CA LEU A 136 3.77 10.09 19.21
C LEU A 136 4.36 11.44 19.64
N ALA A 137 4.10 11.88 20.87
CA ALA A 137 4.75 13.08 21.41
C ALA A 137 6.20 12.76 21.80
N GLU A 138 7.16 13.61 21.42
CA GLU A 138 8.55 13.44 21.84
C GLU A 138 8.71 13.77 23.32
N ALA A 139 9.36 12.84 24.05
CA ALA A 139 9.64 13.01 25.46
C ALA A 139 10.80 14.00 25.63
N GLY A 140 10.47 15.24 25.99
CA GLY A 140 11.43 16.23 26.46
C GLY A 140 11.08 17.63 25.98
N TYR A 141 10.32 18.36 26.79
CA TYR A 141 10.51 19.75 27.23
C TYR A 141 9.20 20.21 27.87
N ALA A 142 9.26 20.38 29.18
CA ALA A 142 8.19 20.96 29.98
C ALA A 142 8.01 22.43 29.60
N GLY A 143 6.75 22.85 29.42
CA GLY A 143 6.34 24.25 29.51
C GLY A 143 6.55 25.10 28.26
N SER A 144 5.53 25.16 27.40
CA SER A 144 4.91 26.42 26.94
C SER A 144 3.91 26.09 25.84
N ASP A 145 2.73 26.70 25.92
CA ASP A 145 1.72 26.75 24.87
C ASP A 145 2.33 26.86 23.47
N ASN A 146 2.25 25.78 22.70
CA ASN A 146 2.12 25.87 21.26
C ASN A 146 1.55 24.57 20.72
N LEU A 147 0.22 24.56 20.54
CA LEU A 147 -0.48 23.67 19.62
C LEU A 147 -0.07 24.02 18.18
N ALA A 148 1.18 23.77 17.83
CA ALA A 148 1.56 23.53 16.45
C ALA A 148 1.20 22.07 16.14
N LEU A 149 -0.11 21.82 16.03
CA LEU A 149 -0.61 20.85 15.05
C LEU A 149 0.20 21.11 13.80
N HIS A 150 0.99 20.14 13.35
CA HIS A 150 1.64 20.25 12.06
C HIS A 150 0.55 20.70 11.08
N ALA A 151 0.73 21.91 10.54
CA ALA A 151 0.05 22.33 9.33
C ALA A 151 0.16 21.16 8.34
N PRO A 152 -0.84 20.93 7.48
CA PRO A 152 -0.68 19.96 6.40
C PRO A 152 0.63 20.30 5.71
N SER A 153 1.65 19.48 5.94
CA SER A 153 2.81 19.44 5.06
C SER A 153 2.19 19.19 3.70
N ALA A 154 2.60 19.96 2.69
CA ALA A 154 2.02 20.00 1.36
C ALA A 154 2.18 18.67 0.59
N SER A 155 1.81 17.53 1.20
CA SER A 155 2.24 16.18 0.85
C SER A 155 1.22 15.07 1.22
N GLY A 156 -0.02 15.42 1.61
CA GLY A 156 -1.10 14.43 1.81
C GLY A 156 -0.90 13.44 2.97
N ASN A 157 -1.61 12.30 2.96
CA ASN A 157 -1.51 11.23 3.97
C ASN A 157 -1.08 9.86 3.39
N LEU A 158 -0.41 9.89 2.23
CA LEU A 158 0.03 8.69 1.53
C LEU A 158 1.00 7.85 2.37
N PHE A 159 1.01 6.55 2.08
CA PHE A 159 1.92 5.60 2.68
C PHE A 159 3.36 5.92 2.26
N ALA A 160 4.26 6.08 3.24
CA ALA A 160 5.67 6.36 2.99
C ALA A 160 6.33 5.30 2.08
N ARG A 161 5.83 4.07 2.11
CA ARG A 161 6.21 2.99 1.21
C ARG A 161 4.97 2.15 0.87
N VAL A 162 4.71 1.96 -0.41
CA VAL A 162 3.69 1.04 -0.92
C VAL A 162 4.40 -0.24 -1.38
N PRO A 163 3.80 -1.42 -1.16
CA PRO A 163 4.31 -2.67 -1.71
C PRO A 163 4.48 -2.58 -3.24
N ALA A 164 5.45 -3.31 -3.79
CA ALA A 164 5.65 -3.36 -5.23
C ALA A 164 4.37 -3.89 -5.92
N LEU A 165 3.93 -3.19 -6.96
CA LEU A 165 2.83 -3.66 -7.80
C LEU A 165 3.37 -4.71 -8.78
N ILE A 166 2.82 -5.91 -8.74
CA ILE A 166 3.32 -7.07 -9.50
C ILE A 166 2.37 -7.35 -10.66
N GLY A 167 2.90 -7.47 -11.88
CA GLY A 167 2.15 -7.95 -13.03
C GLY A 167 0.98 -7.07 -13.49
N ARG A 168 0.97 -5.78 -13.11
CA ARG A 168 -0.11 -4.81 -13.37
C ARG A 168 0.39 -3.48 -13.93
N GLN A 169 1.57 -3.48 -14.54
CA GLN A 169 2.19 -2.29 -15.10
C GLN A 169 1.32 -1.64 -16.20
N PRO A 170 0.69 -2.40 -17.12
CA PRO A 170 -0.25 -1.81 -18.09
C PRO A 170 -1.45 -1.14 -17.43
N GLU A 171 -2.10 -1.83 -16.49
CA GLU A 171 -3.26 -1.31 -15.77
C GLU A 171 -2.95 -0.06 -14.94
N LEU A 172 -1.75 0.01 -14.38
CA LEU A 172 -1.26 1.20 -13.68
C LEU A 172 -1.12 2.39 -14.63
N ALA A 173 -0.53 2.18 -15.79
CA ALA A 173 -0.37 3.23 -16.79
C ALA A 173 -1.73 3.75 -17.28
N GLU A 174 -2.67 2.85 -17.54
CA GLU A 174 -4.05 3.19 -17.93
C GLU A 174 -4.76 3.99 -16.82
N LEU A 175 -4.73 3.51 -15.57
CA LEU A 175 -5.38 4.20 -14.46
C LEU A 175 -4.79 5.60 -14.22
N VAL A 176 -3.46 5.74 -14.30
CA VAL A 176 -2.78 7.04 -14.18
C VAL A 176 -3.19 7.99 -15.30
N ALA A 177 -3.31 7.50 -16.53
CA ALA A 177 -3.80 8.31 -17.66
C ALA A 177 -5.26 8.76 -17.44
N LEU A 178 -6.12 7.86 -16.97
CA LEU A 178 -7.53 8.19 -16.67
C LEU A 178 -7.65 9.24 -15.57
N LEU A 179 -6.90 9.11 -14.47
CA LEU A 179 -6.92 10.06 -13.35
C LEU A 179 -6.36 11.45 -13.69
N ARG A 180 -5.59 11.57 -14.78
CA ARG A 180 -5.16 12.87 -15.32
C ARG A 180 -6.23 13.52 -16.20
N ALA A 181 -7.10 12.72 -16.79
CA ALA A 181 -8.07 13.18 -17.79
C ALA A 181 -9.50 13.33 -17.21
N GLN A 182 -9.81 12.64 -16.12
CA GLN A 182 -11.16 12.52 -15.59
C GLN A 182 -11.21 12.92 -14.11
N PRO A 183 -12.21 13.71 -13.68
CA PRO A 183 -12.34 14.16 -12.29
C PRO A 183 -12.85 13.05 -11.36
N LEU A 184 -13.46 12.00 -11.90
CA LEU A 184 -13.94 10.84 -11.15
C LEU A 184 -13.60 9.56 -11.90
N VAL A 185 -12.79 8.70 -11.29
CA VAL A 185 -12.50 7.35 -11.77
C VAL A 185 -12.92 6.34 -10.71
N THR A 186 -13.75 5.38 -11.08
CA THR A 186 -14.12 4.25 -10.21
C THR A 186 -13.41 2.99 -10.69
N VAL A 187 -12.53 2.42 -9.87
CA VAL A 187 -11.94 1.10 -10.10
C VAL A 187 -12.87 0.05 -9.53
N CYS A 188 -13.47 -0.75 -10.43
CA CYS A 188 -14.38 -1.84 -10.08
C CYS A 188 -13.79 -3.21 -10.42
N GLY A 189 -14.17 -4.21 -9.64
CA GLY A 189 -13.72 -5.59 -9.85
C GLY A 189 -13.98 -6.46 -8.63
N ALA A 190 -13.84 -7.78 -8.80
CA ALA A 190 -14.12 -8.76 -7.75
C ALA A 190 -13.33 -8.52 -6.44
N ALA A 191 -13.80 -9.13 -5.36
CA ALA A 191 -13.03 -9.19 -4.12
C ALA A 191 -11.64 -9.83 -4.35
N GLY A 192 -10.61 -9.31 -3.69
CA GLY A 192 -9.25 -9.85 -3.81
C GLY A 192 -8.53 -9.61 -5.13
N ILE A 193 -9.14 -8.94 -6.11
CA ILE A 193 -8.56 -8.76 -7.46
C ILE A 193 -7.37 -7.79 -7.53
N GLY A 194 -7.14 -7.00 -6.46
CA GLY A 194 -6.03 -6.06 -6.35
C GLY A 194 -6.37 -4.57 -6.56
N LYS A 195 -7.64 -4.16 -6.48
CA LYS A 195 -8.08 -2.75 -6.66
C LYS A 195 -7.29 -1.77 -5.77
N THR A 196 -7.21 -2.06 -4.48
CA THR A 196 -6.51 -1.23 -3.49
C THR A 196 -5.01 -1.11 -3.80
N HIS A 197 -4.34 -2.20 -4.17
CA HIS A 197 -2.93 -2.17 -4.56
C HIS A 197 -2.69 -1.35 -5.83
N LEU A 198 -3.57 -1.46 -6.82
CA LEU A 198 -3.50 -0.66 -8.04
C LEU A 198 -3.70 0.84 -7.75
N ALA A 199 -4.70 1.18 -6.93
CA ALA A 199 -4.97 2.55 -6.50
C ALA A 199 -3.80 3.15 -5.73
N LEU A 200 -3.20 2.40 -4.80
CA LEU A 200 -2.01 2.81 -4.06
C LEU A 200 -0.84 3.13 -5.00
N ALA A 201 -0.53 2.24 -5.95
CA ALA A 201 0.54 2.47 -6.92
C ALA A 201 0.25 3.71 -7.80
N ALA A 202 -0.99 3.91 -8.23
CA ALA A 202 -1.38 5.09 -9.01
C ALA A 202 -1.21 6.38 -8.21
N THR A 203 -1.63 6.40 -6.95
CA THR A 203 -1.48 7.60 -6.09
C THR A 203 -0.02 7.98 -5.87
N GLN A 204 0.89 7.02 -5.75
CA GLN A 204 2.32 7.30 -5.63
C GLN A 204 2.89 7.95 -6.89
N GLN A 205 2.53 7.44 -8.08
CA GLN A 205 2.98 8.02 -9.34
C GLN A 205 2.39 9.42 -9.60
N LEU A 206 1.18 9.64 -9.11
CA LEU A 206 0.45 10.89 -9.31
C LEU A 206 0.74 11.96 -8.25
N ALA A 207 1.27 11.61 -7.08
CA ALA A 207 1.48 12.55 -5.98
C ALA A 207 2.18 13.85 -6.39
N PRO A 208 3.24 13.85 -7.23
CA PRO A 208 3.88 15.09 -7.68
C PRO A 208 2.98 16.03 -8.52
N HIS A 209 1.84 15.54 -9.04
CA HIS A 209 0.92 16.30 -9.90
C HIS A 209 -0.20 16.99 -9.12
N PHE A 210 -0.33 16.75 -7.81
CA PHE A 210 -1.37 17.33 -6.97
C PHE A 210 -0.71 18.20 -5.90
N ALA A 211 -0.64 19.51 -6.19
CA ALA A 211 0.08 20.49 -5.37
C ALA A 211 -0.46 20.59 -3.93
N ASP A 212 -1.75 20.32 -3.76
CA ASP A 212 -2.42 20.34 -2.46
C ASP A 212 -2.48 18.94 -1.80
N GLY A 213 -1.84 17.95 -2.43
CA GLY A 213 -1.61 16.63 -1.88
C GLY A 213 -2.58 15.55 -2.34
N VAL A 214 -2.35 14.34 -1.84
CA VAL A 214 -3.15 13.15 -2.10
C VAL A 214 -3.64 12.55 -0.79
N PHE A 215 -4.95 12.29 -0.70
CA PHE A 215 -5.60 11.87 0.53
C PHE A 215 -6.31 10.53 0.36
N TRP A 216 -5.84 9.53 1.09
CA TRP A 216 -6.44 8.22 1.22
C TRP A 216 -7.49 8.19 2.34
N VAL A 217 -8.70 7.75 2.00
CA VAL A 217 -9.84 7.65 2.90
C VAL A 217 -10.34 6.20 2.88
N GLU A 218 -10.07 5.48 3.96
CA GLU A 218 -10.50 4.08 4.12
C GLU A 218 -11.95 4.04 4.65
N LEU A 219 -12.90 3.56 3.85
CA LEU A 219 -14.31 3.48 4.22
C LEU A 219 -14.68 2.18 4.93
N ALA A 220 -13.87 1.13 4.79
CA ALA A 220 -14.12 -0.19 5.38
C ALA A 220 -14.46 -0.18 6.90
N PRO A 221 -13.85 0.68 7.74
CA PRO A 221 -14.18 0.72 9.17
C PRO A 221 -15.51 1.39 9.50
N LEU A 222 -16.15 2.08 8.56
CA LEU A 222 -17.41 2.79 8.79
C LEU A 222 -18.60 1.83 8.70
N THR A 223 -19.51 1.94 9.66
CA THR A 223 -20.76 1.16 9.70
C THR A 223 -21.97 1.98 9.25
N GLU A 224 -21.90 3.30 9.35
CA GLU A 224 -23.00 4.22 9.04
C GLU A 224 -22.60 5.22 7.96
N ALA A 225 -23.45 5.38 6.94
CA ALA A 225 -23.23 6.31 5.84
C ALA A 225 -23.05 7.76 6.28
N SER A 226 -23.79 8.19 7.30
CA SER A 226 -23.68 9.54 7.88
C SER A 226 -22.28 9.88 8.42
N GLN A 227 -21.42 8.89 8.64
CA GLN A 227 -20.06 9.10 9.15
C GLN A 227 -19.05 9.51 8.05
N VAL A 228 -19.38 9.34 6.76
CA VAL A 228 -18.44 9.59 5.66
C VAL A 228 -18.00 11.06 5.59
N PRO A 229 -18.90 12.07 5.65
CA PRO A 229 -18.48 13.48 5.62
C PRO A 229 -17.57 13.87 6.80
N ALA A 230 -17.86 13.34 7.99
CA ALA A 230 -17.05 13.59 9.19
C ALA A 230 -15.68 12.89 9.13
N LEU A 231 -15.58 11.72 8.47
CA LEU A 231 -14.30 11.09 8.19
C LEU A 231 -13.49 11.93 7.20
N LEU A 232 -14.12 12.39 6.11
CA LEU A 232 -13.48 13.21 5.08
C LEU A 232 -12.93 14.51 5.64
N SER A 233 -13.74 15.28 6.36
CA SER A 233 -13.30 16.55 6.94
C SER A 233 -12.07 16.36 7.82
N ARG A 234 -12.07 15.33 8.66
CA ARG A 234 -10.97 15.03 9.56
C ARG A 234 -9.71 14.56 8.83
N VAL A 235 -9.84 13.74 7.78
CA VAL A 235 -8.68 13.31 6.96
C VAL A 235 -8.07 14.51 6.22
N LEU A 236 -8.91 15.44 5.75
CA LEU A 236 -8.51 16.65 5.05
C LEU A 236 -8.08 17.80 5.99
N GLY A 237 -8.17 17.62 7.31
CA GLY A 237 -7.86 18.67 8.29
C GLY A 237 -8.85 19.85 8.28
N ILE A 238 -10.05 19.66 7.74
CA ILE A 238 -11.10 20.66 7.66
C ILE A 238 -11.88 20.67 8.97
N LYS A 239 -11.86 21.81 9.67
CA LYS A 239 -12.67 22.04 10.86
C LYS A 239 -14.11 22.34 10.45
N LEU A 240 -15.06 21.65 11.07
CA LEU A 240 -16.51 21.85 10.91
C LEU A 240 -17.05 22.54 12.16
N ALA A 241 -17.93 23.53 12.00
CA ALA A 241 -18.73 24.07 13.10
C ALA A 241 -19.97 23.19 13.32
N SER A 242 -20.57 23.26 14.51
CA SER A 242 -21.70 22.42 14.92
C SER A 242 -22.96 22.60 14.06
N GLU A 243 -23.12 23.76 13.42
CA GLU A 243 -24.28 24.12 12.59
C GLU A 243 -24.02 23.94 11.09
N ASP A 244 -22.79 23.58 10.70
CA ASP A 244 -22.42 23.46 9.30
C ASP A 244 -23.04 22.21 8.67
N GLU A 245 -23.51 22.32 7.42
CA GLU A 245 -23.66 21.15 6.55
C GLU A 245 -22.26 20.66 6.14
N PRO A 246 -21.79 19.48 6.61
CA PRO A 246 -20.39 19.09 6.50
C PRO A 246 -19.87 19.05 5.06
N LEU A 247 -20.66 18.47 4.15
CA LEU A 247 -20.27 18.31 2.74
C LEU A 247 -20.15 19.65 2.03
N ALA A 248 -21.05 20.60 2.29
CA ALA A 248 -21.01 21.93 1.70
C ALA A 248 -19.74 22.71 2.13
N VAL A 249 -19.30 22.56 3.39
CA VAL A 249 -18.04 23.14 3.87
C VAL A 249 -16.84 22.49 3.17
N ILE A 250 -16.82 21.16 3.08
CA ILE A 250 -15.72 20.43 2.42
C ILE A 250 -15.58 20.90 0.98
N VAL A 251 -16.66 20.89 0.20
CA VAL A 251 -16.66 21.35 -1.21
C VAL A 251 -16.12 22.78 -1.32
N ARG A 252 -16.62 23.70 -0.49
CA ARG A 252 -16.17 25.10 -0.49
C ARG A 252 -14.68 25.25 -0.21
N LYS A 253 -14.14 24.45 0.73
CA LYS A 253 -12.72 24.47 1.09
C LYS A 253 -11.82 23.86 0.02
N LEU A 254 -12.32 22.89 -0.74
CA LEU A 254 -11.58 22.22 -1.80
C LEU A 254 -11.69 22.92 -3.16
N LYS A 255 -12.57 23.92 -3.32
CA LYS A 255 -12.96 24.52 -4.60
C LYS A 255 -11.78 24.83 -5.53
N ALA A 256 -10.74 25.47 -5.00
CA ALA A 256 -9.57 25.92 -5.74
C ALA A 256 -8.32 25.04 -5.52
N LEU A 257 -8.44 23.92 -4.80
CA LEU A 257 -7.31 23.03 -4.52
C LEU A 257 -7.13 22.02 -5.65
N ARG A 258 -5.88 21.78 -6.01
CA ARG A 258 -5.43 20.71 -6.90
C ARG A 258 -5.05 19.49 -6.07
N ILE A 259 -6.06 18.67 -5.78
CA ILE A 259 -6.03 17.59 -4.80
C ILE A 259 -6.53 16.27 -5.42
N LEU A 260 -5.94 15.15 -5.03
CA LEU A 260 -6.48 13.81 -5.31
C LEU A 260 -7.02 13.20 -4.02
N ILE A 261 -8.27 12.76 -4.04
CA ILE A 261 -8.89 12.02 -2.94
C ILE A 261 -9.15 10.58 -3.39
N VAL A 262 -8.85 9.62 -2.52
CA VAL A 262 -9.17 8.21 -2.74
C VAL A 262 -10.20 7.76 -1.71
N LEU A 263 -11.32 7.21 -2.17
CA LEU A 263 -12.31 6.53 -1.36
C LEU A 263 -12.16 5.02 -1.55
N ASP A 264 -11.53 4.35 -0.61
CA ASP A 264 -11.26 2.92 -0.70
C ASP A 264 -12.33 2.09 -0.01
N ASN A 265 -12.73 0.98 -0.67
CA ASN A 265 -13.71 0.01 -0.19
C ASN A 265 -15.12 0.64 -0.02
N ALA A 266 -15.66 1.22 -1.08
CA ALA A 266 -16.92 1.96 -1.06
C ALA A 266 -18.20 1.10 -1.20
N GLU A 267 -18.09 -0.20 -1.49
CA GLU A 267 -19.23 -1.07 -1.85
C GLU A 267 -20.36 -1.14 -0.81
N HIS A 268 -20.07 -0.91 0.47
CA HIS A 268 -21.07 -0.93 1.54
C HIS A 268 -21.73 0.42 1.81
N LEU A 269 -21.24 1.51 1.20
CA LEU A 269 -21.71 2.89 1.42
C LEU A 269 -21.97 3.62 0.09
N LEU A 270 -22.47 2.91 -0.91
CA LEU A 270 -22.56 3.42 -2.28
C LEU A 270 -23.41 4.67 -2.41
N ASP A 271 -24.62 4.70 -1.84
CA ASP A 271 -25.53 5.83 -2.02
C ASP A 271 -24.93 7.15 -1.48
N GLU A 272 -24.27 7.10 -0.31
CA GLU A 272 -23.62 8.29 0.25
C GLU A 272 -22.30 8.60 -0.46
N THR A 273 -21.54 7.58 -0.89
CA THR A 273 -20.33 7.78 -1.71
C THR A 273 -20.69 8.45 -3.03
N ASP A 274 -21.78 8.05 -3.66
CA ASP A 274 -22.33 8.65 -4.89
C ASP A 274 -22.68 10.12 -4.68
N ARG A 275 -23.41 10.43 -3.61
CA ARG A 275 -23.77 11.80 -3.24
C ARG A 275 -22.53 12.68 -3.05
N ILE A 276 -21.55 12.18 -2.29
CA ILE A 276 -20.31 12.91 -2.00
C ILE A 276 -19.46 13.09 -3.26
N ALA A 277 -19.30 12.03 -4.04
CA ALA A 277 -18.54 12.07 -5.29
C ALA A 277 -19.11 13.13 -6.24
N GLN A 278 -20.43 13.16 -6.41
CA GLN A 278 -21.10 14.16 -7.23
C GLN A 278 -20.89 15.57 -6.67
N ALA A 279 -21.09 15.79 -5.37
CA ALA A 279 -20.92 17.12 -4.77
C ALA A 279 -19.47 17.64 -4.91
N LEU A 280 -18.48 16.78 -4.72
CA LEU A 280 -17.07 17.13 -4.87
C LEU A 280 -16.73 17.47 -6.33
N VAL A 281 -17.09 16.60 -7.27
CA VAL A 281 -16.75 16.78 -8.69
C VAL A 281 -17.43 18.01 -9.30
N HIS A 282 -18.69 18.31 -8.93
CA HIS A 282 -19.39 19.49 -9.45
C HIS A 282 -18.98 20.79 -8.77
N GLY A 283 -18.54 20.72 -7.51
CA GLY A 283 -18.26 21.89 -6.69
C GLY A 283 -16.79 22.31 -6.65
N THR A 284 -15.90 21.61 -7.34
CA THR A 284 -14.45 21.87 -7.35
C THR A 284 -13.89 21.90 -8.76
N GLU A 285 -12.77 22.61 -8.96
CA GLU A 285 -12.23 22.88 -10.29
C GLU A 285 -11.06 21.96 -10.68
N GLN A 286 -10.26 21.53 -9.69
CA GLN A 286 -9.00 20.79 -9.93
C GLN A 286 -8.87 19.53 -9.06
N LEU A 287 -9.99 19.03 -8.56
CA LEU A 287 -10.05 17.78 -7.79
C LEU A 287 -10.08 16.57 -8.74
N ALA A 288 -9.34 15.53 -8.38
CA ALA A 288 -9.55 14.19 -8.89
C ALA A 288 -10.03 13.28 -7.75
N LEU A 289 -11.00 12.42 -8.06
CA LEU A 289 -11.55 11.43 -7.13
C LEU A 289 -11.32 10.03 -7.70
N LEU A 290 -10.62 9.20 -6.94
CA LEU A 290 -10.47 7.78 -7.20
C LEU A 290 -11.34 7.00 -6.22
N VAL A 291 -12.19 6.11 -6.71
CA VAL A 291 -13.02 5.24 -5.86
C VAL A 291 -12.67 3.79 -6.13
N THR A 292 -12.44 2.99 -5.09
CA THR A 292 -12.35 1.53 -5.23
C THR A 292 -13.62 0.89 -4.69
N SER A 293 -14.22 0.00 -5.48
CA SER A 293 -15.46 -0.68 -5.09
C SER A 293 -15.60 -2.02 -5.80
N GLN A 294 -16.36 -2.94 -5.25
CA GLN A 294 -16.74 -4.17 -5.97
C GLN A 294 -17.76 -3.93 -7.07
N ILE A 295 -18.62 -2.92 -6.91
CA ILE A 295 -19.66 -2.55 -7.87
C ILE A 295 -19.56 -1.06 -8.27
N PRO A 296 -19.97 -0.69 -9.50
CA PRO A 296 -19.92 0.69 -9.94
C PRO A 296 -20.72 1.61 -9.04
N LEU A 297 -20.22 2.84 -8.91
CA LEU A 297 -21.01 3.96 -8.42
C LEU A 297 -22.22 4.20 -9.34
N ARG A 298 -23.25 4.92 -8.89
CA ARG A 298 -24.35 5.41 -9.75
C ARG A 298 -24.12 6.83 -10.25
N ALA A 299 -22.99 7.44 -9.90
CA ALA A 299 -22.59 8.76 -10.39
C ALA A 299 -22.53 8.81 -11.94
N PRO A 300 -23.29 9.72 -12.59
CA PRO A 300 -23.35 9.80 -14.05
C PRO A 300 -22.03 10.18 -14.73
N VAL A 301 -21.21 10.97 -14.04
CA VAL A 301 -19.96 11.55 -14.56
C VAL A 301 -18.72 10.67 -14.30
N GLN A 302 -18.91 9.46 -13.76
CA GLN A 302 -17.78 8.60 -13.46
C GLN A 302 -17.16 8.03 -14.73
N GLN A 303 -15.83 7.91 -14.73
CA GLN A 303 -15.13 7.02 -15.63
C GLN A 303 -14.92 5.68 -14.95
N LEU A 304 -15.56 4.63 -15.47
CA LEU A 304 -15.45 3.28 -14.93
C LEU A 304 -14.19 2.58 -15.46
N TYR A 305 -13.33 2.13 -14.57
CA TYR A 305 -12.20 1.26 -14.87
C TYR A 305 -12.45 -0.14 -14.30
N ARG A 306 -12.70 -1.13 -15.18
CA ARG A 306 -12.95 -2.51 -14.77
C ARG A 306 -11.64 -3.28 -14.66
N LEU A 307 -11.18 -3.51 -13.44
CA LEU A 307 -9.99 -4.32 -13.16
C LEU A 307 -10.34 -5.81 -13.26
N GLY A 308 -9.80 -6.47 -14.29
CA GLY A 308 -9.88 -7.91 -14.48
C GLY A 308 -8.85 -8.70 -13.65
N PRO A 309 -8.83 -10.03 -13.75
CA PRO A 309 -7.79 -10.87 -13.16
C PRO A 309 -6.39 -10.57 -13.70
N LEU A 310 -5.36 -11.11 -13.05
CA LEU A 310 -4.00 -11.01 -13.54
C LEU A 310 -3.89 -11.75 -14.87
N LYS A 311 -3.05 -11.23 -15.77
CA LYS A 311 -2.80 -11.88 -17.06
C LYS A 311 -2.27 -13.31 -16.83
N LEU A 312 -2.92 -14.26 -17.48
CA LEU A 312 -2.53 -15.67 -17.52
C LEU A 312 -1.67 -15.95 -18.76
N PRO A 313 -0.79 -16.95 -18.71
CA PRO A 313 -0.09 -17.45 -19.89
C PRO A 313 -1.09 -18.04 -20.90
N ALA A 314 -0.81 -17.85 -22.20
CA ALA A 314 -1.51 -18.59 -23.25
C ALA A 314 -1.16 -20.08 -23.18
N ASP A 315 -2.01 -20.94 -23.75
CA ASP A 315 -1.82 -22.40 -23.68
C ASP A 315 -0.55 -22.87 -24.42
N ASP A 316 -0.13 -22.13 -25.44
CA ASP A 316 1.08 -22.34 -26.25
C ASP A 316 2.25 -21.44 -25.83
N ALA A 317 2.14 -20.71 -24.71
CA ALA A 317 3.19 -19.82 -24.24
C ALA A 317 4.47 -20.59 -23.90
N THR A 318 5.60 -20.04 -24.34
CA THR A 318 6.92 -20.54 -23.91
C THR A 318 7.11 -20.35 -22.40
N PRO A 319 8.01 -21.10 -21.74
CA PRO A 319 8.29 -20.92 -20.32
C PRO A 319 8.67 -19.48 -19.94
N ASP A 320 9.40 -18.77 -20.80
CA ASP A 320 9.78 -17.37 -20.59
C ASP A 320 8.58 -16.43 -20.64
N GLU A 321 7.71 -16.60 -21.64
CA GLU A 321 6.47 -15.83 -21.75
C GLU A 321 5.55 -16.09 -20.57
N ALA A 322 5.45 -17.35 -20.13
CA ALA A 322 4.64 -17.72 -18.98
C ALA A 322 5.15 -17.04 -17.70
N ARG A 323 6.46 -17.08 -17.44
CA ARG A 323 7.08 -16.41 -16.27
C ARG A 323 6.93 -14.90 -16.29
N SER A 324 6.76 -14.30 -17.48
CA SER A 324 6.51 -12.86 -17.63
C SER A 324 5.06 -12.45 -17.35
N CYS A 325 4.12 -13.41 -17.26
CA CYS A 325 2.72 -13.13 -16.99
C CYS A 325 2.49 -12.75 -15.51
N GLY A 326 1.59 -11.80 -15.28
CA GLY A 326 1.39 -11.21 -13.96
C GLY A 326 0.98 -12.22 -12.88
N ALA A 327 0.22 -13.26 -13.24
CA ALA A 327 -0.17 -14.31 -12.31
C ALA A 327 1.03 -15.13 -11.79
N LEU A 328 1.95 -15.52 -12.69
CA LEU A 328 3.15 -16.28 -12.31
C LEU A 328 4.17 -15.39 -11.59
N GLN A 329 4.30 -14.12 -11.99
CA GLN A 329 5.14 -13.16 -11.27
C GLN A 329 4.67 -13.00 -9.82
N LEU A 330 3.35 -12.89 -9.59
CA LEU A 330 2.80 -12.80 -8.24
C LEU A 330 3.06 -14.08 -7.45
N LEU A 331 2.80 -15.25 -8.04
CA LEU A 331 3.09 -16.54 -7.40
C LEU A 331 4.57 -16.65 -7.01
N ALA A 332 5.48 -16.30 -7.92
CA ALA A 332 6.92 -16.32 -7.70
C ALA A 332 7.35 -15.40 -6.55
N GLN A 333 6.87 -14.15 -6.57
CA GLN A 333 7.21 -13.17 -5.54
C GLN A 333 6.72 -13.63 -4.16
N ARG A 334 5.50 -14.17 -4.10
CA ARG A 334 4.89 -14.62 -2.84
C ARG A 334 5.54 -15.89 -2.32
N ALA A 335 5.86 -16.84 -3.20
CA ALA A 335 6.63 -18.04 -2.86
C ALA A 335 7.97 -17.67 -2.20
N ALA A 336 8.72 -16.74 -2.84
CA ALA A 336 10.00 -16.28 -2.32
C ALA A 336 9.86 -15.60 -0.95
N GLY A 337 8.83 -14.77 -0.76
CA GLY A 337 8.54 -14.12 0.51
C GLY A 337 8.18 -15.10 1.63
N SER A 338 7.56 -16.24 1.31
CA SER A 338 7.21 -17.31 2.25
C SER A 338 8.34 -18.33 2.48
N GLY A 339 9.56 -18.07 1.98
CA GLY A 339 10.73 -18.94 2.17
C GLY A 339 10.79 -20.15 1.20
N SER A 340 9.97 -20.17 0.15
CA SER A 340 10.01 -21.17 -0.90
C SER A 340 10.74 -20.63 -2.13
N SER A 341 11.88 -21.22 -2.49
CA SER A 341 12.51 -20.97 -3.79
C SER A 341 11.97 -21.96 -4.81
N LEU A 342 11.07 -21.51 -5.69
CA LEU A 342 10.65 -22.31 -6.84
C LEU A 342 11.83 -22.45 -7.82
N GLN A 343 12.19 -23.69 -8.15
CA GLN A 343 13.06 -23.96 -9.28
C GLN A 343 12.24 -23.73 -10.55
N TRP A 344 12.57 -22.68 -11.31
CA TRP A 344 11.83 -22.31 -12.51
C TRP A 344 12.35 -23.07 -13.74
N ASP A 345 12.28 -24.40 -13.70
CA ASP A 345 12.44 -25.24 -14.87
C ASP A 345 11.13 -25.33 -15.68
N GLU A 346 11.17 -26.01 -16.83
CA GLU A 346 10.03 -26.15 -17.72
C GLU A 346 8.83 -26.84 -17.04
N HIS A 347 9.10 -27.90 -16.27
CA HIS A 347 8.07 -28.66 -15.56
C HIS A 347 7.37 -27.83 -14.47
N SER A 348 8.15 -27.15 -13.62
CA SER A 348 7.63 -26.32 -12.53
C SER A 348 6.91 -25.08 -13.06
N THR A 349 7.37 -24.53 -14.18
CA THR A 349 6.69 -23.43 -14.87
C THR A 349 5.33 -23.87 -15.41
N ALA A 350 5.24 -25.06 -16.00
CA ALA A 350 3.97 -25.62 -16.48
C ALA A 350 2.98 -25.87 -15.32
N LEU A 351 3.46 -26.41 -14.19
CA LEU A 351 2.63 -26.59 -12.99
C LEU A 351 2.15 -25.25 -12.40
N ALA A 352 3.04 -24.25 -12.31
CA ALA A 352 2.69 -22.91 -11.87
C ALA A 352 1.63 -22.26 -12.78
N ALA A 353 1.77 -22.42 -14.11
CA ALA A 353 0.77 -21.96 -15.07
C ALA A 353 -0.58 -22.67 -14.89
N GLY A 354 -0.57 -23.98 -14.66
CA GLY A 354 -1.77 -24.75 -14.30
C GLY A 354 -2.47 -24.23 -13.06
N ILE A 355 -1.73 -24.04 -11.97
CA ILE A 355 -2.24 -23.47 -10.71
C ILE A 355 -2.85 -22.08 -10.96
N CYS A 356 -2.15 -21.19 -11.66
CA CYS A 356 -2.67 -19.85 -11.92
C CYS A 356 -3.95 -19.85 -12.76
N ARG A 357 -4.09 -20.78 -13.72
CA ARG A 357 -5.31 -20.97 -14.51
C ARG A 357 -6.47 -21.47 -13.65
N GLU A 358 -6.24 -22.47 -12.80
CA GLU A 358 -7.27 -23.00 -11.88
C GLU A 358 -7.79 -21.93 -10.90
N LEU A 359 -6.93 -20.97 -10.56
CA LEU A 359 -7.27 -19.84 -9.69
C LEU A 359 -7.83 -18.63 -10.47
N ASP A 360 -8.14 -18.78 -11.76
CA ASP A 360 -8.66 -17.74 -12.66
C ASP A 360 -7.84 -16.44 -12.68
N GLY A 361 -6.54 -16.50 -12.37
CA GLY A 361 -5.72 -15.30 -12.22
C GLY A 361 -6.14 -14.37 -11.07
N ASN A 362 -6.94 -14.83 -10.11
CA ASN A 362 -7.35 -14.04 -8.95
C ASN A 362 -6.15 -13.81 -8.02
N ALA A 363 -5.77 -12.55 -7.81
CA ALA A 363 -4.56 -12.20 -7.07
C ALA A 363 -4.56 -12.73 -5.62
N LEU A 364 -5.67 -12.59 -4.89
CA LEU A 364 -5.77 -13.12 -3.52
C LEU A 364 -5.70 -14.64 -3.50
N ALA A 365 -6.38 -15.31 -4.42
CA ALA A 365 -6.35 -16.78 -4.49
C ALA A 365 -4.92 -17.28 -4.76
N ILE A 366 -4.17 -16.61 -5.65
CA ILE A 366 -2.76 -16.89 -5.92
C ILE A 366 -1.89 -16.65 -4.69
N GLU A 367 -2.11 -15.56 -3.94
CA GLU A 367 -1.38 -15.30 -2.70
C GLU A 367 -1.61 -16.39 -1.65
N LEU A 368 -2.85 -16.83 -1.46
CA LEU A 368 -3.20 -17.91 -0.55
C LEU A 368 -2.61 -19.25 -0.99
N ALA A 369 -2.59 -19.53 -2.29
CA ALA A 369 -1.96 -20.73 -2.84
C ALA A 369 -0.43 -20.69 -2.64
N ALA A 370 0.21 -19.54 -2.90
CA ALA A 370 1.64 -19.35 -2.70
C ALA A 370 2.08 -19.59 -1.26
N ALA A 371 1.28 -19.15 -0.28
CA ALA A 371 1.55 -19.36 1.15
C ALA A 371 1.58 -20.86 1.54
N ARG A 372 1.00 -21.75 0.73
CA ARG A 372 0.99 -23.20 0.95
C ARG A 372 2.18 -23.92 0.30
N LEU A 373 3.00 -23.24 -0.50
CA LEU A 373 4.15 -23.85 -1.17
C LEU A 373 5.21 -24.42 -0.21
N PRO A 374 5.56 -23.81 0.93
CA PRO A 374 6.54 -24.39 1.85
C PRO A 374 6.16 -25.77 2.39
N SER A 375 4.85 -26.06 2.51
CA SER A 375 4.36 -27.34 3.04
C SER A 375 4.02 -28.37 1.97
N LEU A 376 3.58 -27.94 0.79
CA LEU A 376 3.09 -28.84 -0.26
C LEU A 376 4.05 -28.99 -1.45
N GLY A 377 4.94 -28.02 -1.66
CA GLY A 377 5.65 -27.87 -2.93
C GLY A 377 4.72 -27.57 -4.11
N ILE A 378 5.30 -27.29 -5.28
CA ILE A 378 4.53 -26.91 -6.49
C ILE A 378 3.65 -28.06 -7.00
N ALA A 379 4.17 -29.29 -7.01
CA ALA A 379 3.43 -30.48 -7.46
C ALA A 379 2.30 -30.87 -6.48
N GLY A 380 2.57 -30.79 -5.16
CA GLY A 380 1.56 -31.06 -4.14
C GLY A 380 0.44 -30.01 -4.11
N LEU A 381 0.76 -28.76 -4.45
CA LEU A 381 -0.25 -27.71 -4.63
C LEU A 381 -1.11 -27.94 -5.87
N ALA A 382 -0.49 -28.24 -7.03
CA ALA A 382 -1.19 -28.47 -8.29
C ALA A 382 -2.17 -29.65 -8.28
N SER A 383 -1.94 -30.65 -7.42
CA SER A 383 -2.79 -31.84 -7.28
C SER A 383 -3.98 -31.67 -6.32
N ARG A 384 -4.12 -30.51 -5.67
CA ARG A 384 -5.09 -30.26 -4.59
C ARG A 384 -5.94 -29.00 -4.79
N LEU A 385 -5.82 -28.37 -5.96
CA LEU A 385 -6.76 -27.37 -6.47
C LEU A 385 -7.76 -28.12 -7.35
#